data_AF-A0A7K2X5E5-F1
#
_entry.id   AF-A0A7K2X5E5-F1
#
_cell.length_a   1.000
_cell.length_b   1.000
_cell.length_c   1.000
_cell.angle_alpha   90.00
_cell.angle_beta   90.00
_cell.angle_gamma   90.00
#
_symmetry.space_group_name_H-M   'P 1'
#
loop_
_entity.id
_entity.type
_entity.pdbx_description
1 polymer ?
#
loop_
_entity_poly.entity_id
_entity_poly.type
_entity_poly.pdbx_seq_one_letter_code
_entity_poly.pdbx_strand_id
1 'polypeptide(L)'
;AGRVVAASGAPGDTTTATPERAAALAREAGRPLLVVLDGPEEMPPLLAHRLPAWTAATERWLRAHGVRLATACRPEHWERA
;
A
#
# COMPACT_ATOMS: atom_id res chain seq x y z
N ALA A 1 14.65 3.24 10.02
CA ALA A 1 13.66 3.95 10.85
C ALA A 1 12.43 4.25 10.01
N GLY A 2 11.36 3.44 10.13
CA GLY A 2 10.10 3.69 9.44
C GLY A 2 9.29 4.73 10.20
N ARG A 3 8.80 5.76 9.52
CA ARG A 3 7.84 6.72 10.09
C ARG A 3 6.46 6.33 9.59
N VAL A 4 5.54 6.04 10.51
CA VAL A 4 4.12 5.86 10.15
C VAL A 4 3.64 7.19 9.57
N VAL A 5 3.34 7.20 8.28
CA VAL A 5 2.66 8.34 7.64
C VAL A 5 1.17 8.09 7.79
N ALA A 6 0.64 8.48 8.95
CA ALA A 6 -0.79 8.76 9.01
C ALA A 6 -1.00 10.08 8.26
N ALA A 7 -1.95 10.11 7.33
CA ALA A 7 -2.55 11.36 6.89
C ALA A 7 -3.43 11.90 8.03
N SER A 8 -2.81 12.23 9.17
CA SER A 8 -3.46 12.97 10.23
C SER A 8 -3.57 14.41 9.74
N GLY A 9 -4.70 14.74 9.09
CA GLY A 9 -5.27 16.08 9.22
C GLY A 9 -5.46 16.41 10.71
N ALA A 10 -5.75 17.67 11.03
CA ALA A 10 -5.97 18.15 12.40
C ALA A 10 -6.69 17.11 13.29
N PRO A 11 -6.37 16.97 14.59
CA PRO A 11 -6.97 15.95 15.45
C PRO A 11 -8.50 15.93 15.29
N GLY A 12 -9.00 14.93 14.56
CA GLY A 12 -10.32 15.00 13.96
C GLY A 12 -10.45 14.00 12.80
N ASP A 13 -11.45 13.13 12.95
CA ASP A 13 -12.01 12.24 11.94
C ASP A 13 -11.05 11.35 11.11
N THR A 14 -10.90 10.11 11.56
CA THR A 14 -10.14 9.05 10.88
C THR A 14 -10.70 8.68 9.50
N THR A 15 -11.93 9.09 9.15
CA THR A 15 -12.49 8.86 7.81
C THR A 15 -11.75 9.67 6.72
N THR A 16 -11.03 10.72 7.09
CA THR A 16 -10.23 11.54 6.16
C THR A 16 -8.86 10.94 5.85
N ALA A 17 -8.43 9.92 6.59
CA ALA A 17 -7.13 9.25 6.43
C ALA A 17 -7.16 8.21 5.31
N THR A 18 -7.56 8.61 4.11
CA THR A 18 -7.60 7.70 2.95
C THR A 18 -6.21 7.49 2.35
N PRO A 19 -5.96 6.35 1.67
CA PRO A 19 -4.73 6.12 0.92
C PRO A 19 -4.44 7.22 -0.11
N GLU A 20 -5.48 7.71 -0.80
CA GLU A 20 -5.37 8.78 -1.80
C GLU A 20 -4.88 10.07 -1.16
N ARG A 21 -5.39 10.40 0.05
CA ARG A 21 -4.95 11.60 0.76
C ARG A 21 -3.50 11.48 1.22
N ALA A 22 -3.09 10.30 1.70
CA ALA A 22 -1.70 10.04 2.07
C ALA A 22 -0.74 10.18 0.86
N ALA A 23 -1.12 9.64 -0.30
CA ALA A 23 -0.34 9.78 -1.52
C ALA A 23 -0.26 11.23 -2.01
N ALA A 24 -1.39 11.97 -1.97
CA ALA A 24 -1.42 13.39 -2.30
C ALA A 24 -0.50 14.22 -1.39
N LEU A 25 -0.55 13.98 -0.07
CA LEU A 25 0.31 14.66 0.90
C LEU A 25 1.80 14.39 0.66
N ALA A 26 2.17 13.14 0.36
CA ALA A 26 3.56 12.79 0.06
C ALA A 26 4.05 13.51 -1.20
N ARG A 27 3.22 13.52 -2.25
CA ARG A 27 3.50 14.21 -3.52
C ARG A 27 3.61 15.73 -3.35
N GLU A 28 2.67 16.34 -2.62
CA GLU A 28 2.68 17.78 -2.28
C GLU A 28 3.95 18.16 -1.51
N ALA A 29 4.43 17.27 -0.63
CA ALA A 29 5.68 17.44 0.09
C ALA A 29 6.94 17.13 -0.75
N GLY A 30 6.81 16.73 -2.02
CA GLY A 30 7.94 16.34 -2.88
C GLY A 30 8.65 15.06 -2.43
N ARG A 31 7.96 14.19 -1.68
CA ARG A 31 8.52 12.97 -1.10
C ARG A 31 7.85 11.73 -1.69
N PRO A 32 8.61 10.75 -2.21
CA PRO A 32 8.01 9.52 -2.72
C PRO A 32 7.38 8.70 -1.59
N LEU A 33 6.20 8.14 -1.84
CA LEU A 33 5.52 7.21 -0.93
C LEU A 33 5.86 5.76 -1.30
N LEU A 34 6.24 4.97 -0.30
CA LEU A 34 6.47 3.53 -0.39
C LEU A 34 5.47 2.81 0.51
N VAL A 35 4.76 1.83 -0.06
CA VAL A 35 3.92 0.88 0.67
C VAL A 35 4.71 -0.42 0.83
N VAL A 36 4.63 -1.03 2.00
CA VAL A 36 5.19 -2.36 2.27
C VAL A 36 4.04 -3.31 2.54
N LEU A 37 3.93 -4.38 1.75
CA LEU A 37 3.02 -5.48 1.99
C LEU A 37 3.80 -6.63 2.62
N ASP A 38 3.49 -6.95 3.87
CA ASP A 38 4.19 -7.98 4.64
C ASP A 38 3.38 -9.27 4.69
N GLY A 39 4.01 -10.38 4.31
CA GLY A 39 3.45 -11.72 4.34
C GLY A 39 2.19 -11.95 3.48
N PRO A 40 2.13 -11.53 2.20
CA PRO A 40 0.96 -11.83 1.35
C PRO A 40 0.66 -13.33 1.22
N GLU A 41 1.65 -14.20 1.44
CA GLU A 41 1.52 -15.65 1.47
C GLU A 41 0.67 -16.20 2.63
N GLU A 42 0.51 -15.43 3.72
CA GLU A 42 -0.31 -15.80 4.87
C GLU A 42 -1.78 -15.39 4.70
N MET A 43 -2.13 -14.86 3.52
CA MET A 43 -3.46 -14.33 3.27
C MET A 43 -4.52 -15.44 3.30
N PRO A 44 -5.66 -15.23 4.01
CA PRO A 44 -6.74 -16.22 4.08
C PRO A 44 -7.19 -16.68 2.68
N PRO A 45 -7.54 -17.97 2.49
CA PRO A 45 -7.89 -18.52 1.18
C PRO A 45 -9.00 -17.74 0.44
N LEU A 46 -9.94 -17.20 1.20
CA LEU A 46 -11.07 -16.41 0.69
C LEU A 46 -10.61 -15.09 0.03
N LEU A 47 -9.49 -14.53 0.49
CA LEU A 47 -8.82 -13.38 -0.10
C LEU A 47 -7.82 -13.79 -1.20
N ALA A 48 -7.19 -14.97 -1.07
CA ALA A 48 -6.31 -15.53 -2.09
C ALA A 48 -7.00 -15.70 -3.45
N HIS A 49 -8.28 -16.11 -3.48
CA HIS A 49 -9.06 -16.18 -4.72
C HIS A 49 -9.24 -14.82 -5.41
N ARG A 50 -9.14 -13.72 -4.67
CA ARG A 50 -9.24 -12.36 -5.21
C ARG A 50 -7.88 -11.76 -5.56
N LEU A 51 -6.79 -12.48 -5.30
CA LEU A 51 -5.44 -11.95 -5.47
C LEU A 51 -5.18 -11.38 -6.87
N PRO A 52 -5.55 -12.02 -8.00
CA PRO A 52 -5.32 -11.42 -9.32
C PRO A 52 -6.06 -10.09 -9.52
N ALA A 53 -7.33 -10.02 -9.09
CA ALA A 53 -8.13 -8.80 -9.20
C ALA A 53 -7.60 -7.70 -8.27
N TRP A 54 -7.18 -8.08 -7.06
CA TRP A 54 -6.55 -7.18 -6.11
C TRP A 54 -5.23 -6.63 -6.66
N THR A 55 -4.35 -7.49 -7.19
CA THR A 55 -3.06 -7.08 -7.77
C THR A 55 -3.25 -6.09 -8.91
N ALA A 56 -4.17 -6.36 -9.84
CA ALA A 56 -4.48 -5.43 -10.93
C ALA A 56 -5.04 -4.08 -10.44
N ALA A 57 -5.90 -4.10 -9.42
CA ALA A 57 -6.43 -2.87 -8.82
C ALA A 57 -5.33 -2.07 -8.11
N THR A 58 -4.49 -2.73 -7.31
CA THR A 58 -3.35 -2.14 -6.61
C THR A 58 -2.36 -1.55 -7.60
N GLU A 59 -2.02 -2.26 -8.67
CA GLU A 59 -1.09 -1.78 -9.70
C GLU A 59 -1.60 -0.49 -10.39
N ARG A 60 -2.89 -0.46 -10.76
CA ARG A 60 -3.53 0.76 -11.30
C ARG A 60 -3.49 1.91 -10.31
N TRP A 61 -3.79 1.65 -9.04
CA TRP A 61 -3.79 2.66 -8.00
C TRP A 61 -2.39 3.25 -7.77
N LEU A 62 -1.37 2.38 -7.67
CA LEU A 62 0.03 2.76 -7.50
C LEU A 62 0.49 3.67 -8.64
N ARG A 63 0.18 3.30 -9.88
CA ARG A 63 0.50 4.12 -11.06
C ARG A 63 -0.22 5.46 -11.07
N ALA A 64 -1.51 5.48 -10.75
CA ALA A 64 -2.30 6.70 -10.72
C ALA A 64 -1.77 7.71 -9.69
N HIS A 65 -1.17 7.23 -8.59
CA HIS A 65 -0.72 8.07 -7.48
C HIS A 65 0.81 8.21 -7.39
N GLY A 66 1.57 7.59 -8.31
CA GLY A 66 3.04 7.63 -8.29
C GLY A 66 3.65 6.95 -7.04
N VAL A 67 2.97 5.94 -6.50
CA VAL A 67 3.37 5.22 -5.28
C VAL A 67 4.12 3.95 -5.66
N ARG A 68 5.11 3.55 -4.85
CA ARG A 68 5.84 2.28 -5.01
C ARG A 68 5.38 1.26 -3.98
N LEU A 69 5.44 -0.02 -4.35
CA LEU A 69 5.15 -1.15 -3.46
C LEU A 69 6.40 -2.02 -3.33
N ALA A 70 6.68 -2.47 -2.11
CA ALA A 70 7.61 -3.55 -1.82
C ALA A 70 6.85 -4.66 -1.10
N THR A 71 7.10 -5.91 -1.48
CA THR A 71 6.59 -7.08 -0.79
C THR A 71 7.68 -7.64 0.11
N ALA A 72 7.36 -7.85 1.39
CA ALA A 72 8.16 -8.66 2.29
C ALA A 72 7.50 -10.03 2.33
N CYS A 73 8.18 -11.03 1.79
CA CYS A 73 7.72 -12.41 1.79
C CYS A 73 8.91 -13.33 2.05
N ARG A 74 8.61 -14.55 2.52
CA ARG A 74 9.65 -15.56 2.74
C ARG A 74 10.30 -15.97 1.41
N PRO A 75 11.59 -16.39 1.40
CA PRO A 75 12.33 -16.69 0.18
C PRO A 75 11.65 -17.69 -0.77
N GLU A 76 10.86 -18.62 -0.22
CA GLU A 76 10.14 -19.66 -0.98
C GLU A 76 9.03 -19.10 -1.89
N HIS A 77 8.74 -17.80 -1.77
CA HIS A 77 7.66 -17.11 -2.47
C HIS A 77 8.14 -16.02 -3.43
N TRP A 78 9.45 -15.76 -3.56
CA TRP A 78 9.98 -14.65 -4.38
C TRP A 78 9.54 -14.69 -5.84
N GLU A 79 9.50 -15.87 -6.47
CA GLU A 79 9.08 -16.00 -7.88
C GLU A 79 7.59 -15.70 -8.11
N ARG A 80 6.78 -15.74 -7.04
CA ARG A 80 5.32 -15.53 -7.10
C ARG A 80 4.88 -14.20 -6.48
N ALA A 81 5.80 -13.46 -5.87
CA ALA A 81 5.54 -12.24 -5.12
C ALA A 81 5.40 -11.00 -6.02
#